data_AF-A0A645HW28-F1
#
_entry.id   AF-A0A645HW28-F1
#
_cell.length_a   1.000
_cell.length_b   1.000
_cell.length_c   1.000
_cell.angle_alpha   90.00
_cell.angle_beta   90.00
_cell.angle_gamma   90.00
#
_symmetry.space_group_name_H-M   'P 1'
#
loop_
_entity.id
_entity.type
_entity.pdbx_description
1 polymer ?
#
loop_
_entity_poly.entity_id
_entity_poly.type
_entity_poly.pdbx_seq_one_letter_code
_entity_poly.pdbx_strand_id
1 'polypeptide(L)'
;MAKMGEYIFYRRSGPQDFSCSICHGQEGKRIRLQELGNLTTKDGSGTAMKTWPSYRVSQGAVWTMQRRLIDCMRQARWPEPNYLADSIIALETYLQKTATGTVMETPGIKR
;
A
#
# COMPACT_ATOMS: atom_id res chain seq x y z
N MET A 1 -16.50 2.74 -3.31
CA MET A 1 -15.21 2.21 -2.78
C MET A 1 -14.03 3.14 -3.01
N ALA A 2 -13.62 3.48 -4.24
CA ALA A 2 -12.40 4.27 -4.48
C ALA A 2 -12.31 5.62 -3.70
N LYS A 3 -13.38 6.44 -3.65
CA LYS A 3 -13.39 7.70 -2.88
C LYS A 3 -13.15 7.48 -1.36
N MET A 4 -13.66 6.37 -0.82
CA MET A 4 -13.41 6.00 0.58
C MET A 4 -11.95 5.58 0.77
N GLY A 5 -11.40 4.82 -0.19
CA GLY A 5 -9.97 4.46 -0.17
C GLY A 5 -9.06 5.68 -0.21
N GLU A 6 -9.39 6.65 -1.05
CA GLU A 6 -8.70 7.95 -1.12
C GLU A 6 -8.77 8.68 0.23
N TYR A 7 -9.96 8.80 0.83
CA TYR A 7 -10.10 9.38 2.16
C TYR A 7 -9.20 8.68 3.20
N ILE A 8 -9.21 7.34 3.23
CA ILE A 8 -8.39 6.57 4.17
C ILE A 8 -6.89 6.79 3.90
N PHE A 9 -6.47 6.87 2.63
CA PHE A 9 -5.08 7.11 2.25
C PHE A 9 -4.51 8.42 2.82
N TYR A 10 -5.33 9.47 2.87
CA TYR A 10 -4.96 10.78 3.41
C TYR A 10 -5.29 10.97 4.90
N ARG A 11 -6.10 10.10 5.50
CA ARG A 11 -6.51 10.22 6.90
C ARG A 11 -5.34 9.97 7.84
N ARG A 12 -5.04 10.94 8.71
CA ARG A 12 -4.09 10.77 9.82
C ARG A 12 -4.79 10.17 11.04
N SER A 13 -4.13 9.25 11.73
CA SER A 13 -4.67 8.58 12.92
C SER A 13 -3.57 7.86 13.70
N GLY A 14 -3.92 7.36 14.88
CA GLY A 14 -3.02 6.59 15.75
C GLY A 14 -2.07 7.49 16.54
N PRO A 15 -1.26 6.90 17.44
CA PRO A 15 -0.41 7.65 18.37
C PRO A 15 0.74 8.40 17.67
N GLN A 16 1.06 8.03 16.42
CA GLN A 16 2.10 8.67 15.61
C GLN A 16 1.53 9.68 14.61
N ASP A 17 0.21 9.87 14.60
CA ASP A 17 -0.49 10.79 13.70
C ASP A 17 -0.12 10.55 12.22
N PHE A 18 -0.04 9.26 11.85
CA PHE A 18 0.36 8.81 10.52
C PHE A 18 -0.82 8.66 9.56
N SER A 19 -0.59 8.94 8.28
CA SER A 19 -1.43 8.55 7.13
C SER A 19 -0.56 7.85 6.08
N CYS A 20 -1.17 7.19 5.08
CA CYS A 20 -0.41 6.61 3.97
C CYS A 20 0.37 7.69 3.20
N SER A 21 -0.25 8.85 2.98
CA SER A 21 0.33 9.98 2.25
C SER A 21 1.59 10.57 2.88
N ILE A 22 1.83 10.40 4.19
CA ILE A 22 3.07 10.88 4.84
C ILE A 22 4.30 10.16 4.27
N CYS A 23 4.20 8.85 4.02
CA CYS A 23 5.29 8.05 3.46
C CYS A 23 5.18 7.93 1.94
N HIS A 24 3.96 7.86 1.41
CA HIS A 24 3.68 7.49 0.02
C HIS A 24 3.05 8.62 -0.81
N GLY A 25 3.15 9.88 -0.37
CA GLY A 25 2.63 11.05 -1.10
C GLY A 25 3.70 11.96 -1.70
N GLN A 26 4.96 11.54 -1.68
CA GLN A 26 6.11 12.35 -2.12
C GLN A 26 7.11 11.49 -2.89
N GLU A 27 7.80 12.10 -3.84
CA GLU A 27 8.86 11.45 -4.61
C GLU A 27 10.22 11.53 -3.92
N GLY A 28 11.11 10.58 -4.24
CA GLY A 28 12.50 10.57 -3.77
C GLY A 28 12.65 10.43 -2.25
N LYS A 29 11.65 9.84 -1.57
CA LYS A 29 11.69 9.62 -0.11
C LYS A 29 12.09 8.18 0.22
N ARG A 30 12.69 8.04 1.40
CA ARG A 30 13.02 6.74 1.99
C ARG A 30 12.82 6.74 3.50
N ILE A 31 12.55 5.58 4.07
CA ILE A 31 12.65 5.33 5.52
C ILE A 31 13.84 4.39 5.75
N ARG A 32 14.83 4.87 6.50
CA ARG A 32 16.13 4.17 6.64
C ARG A 32 16.74 3.94 5.25
N LEU A 33 16.84 2.68 4.81
CA LEU A 33 17.36 2.28 3.50
C LEU A 33 16.26 1.75 2.57
N GLN A 34 14.99 1.98 2.89
CA GLN A 34 13.85 1.54 2.07
C GLN A 34 13.29 2.72 1.29
N GLU A 35 13.45 2.67 -0.03
CA GLU A 35 12.83 3.62 -0.96
C GLU A 35 11.30 3.53 -0.88
N LEU A 36 10.64 4.67 -0.95
CA LEU A 36 9.19 4.80 -0.86
C LEU A 36 8.64 5.31 -2.20
N GLY A 37 7.76 4.53 -2.82
CA GLY A 37 7.03 4.97 -4.02
C GLY A 37 5.97 6.02 -3.69
N ASN A 38 5.80 7.00 -4.56
CA ASN A 38 4.70 7.96 -4.51
C ASN A 38 3.42 7.32 -5.06
N LEU A 39 2.56 6.82 -4.17
CA LEU A 39 1.35 6.09 -4.57
C LEU A 39 0.23 7.01 -5.05
N THR A 40 0.38 8.34 -5.00
CA THR A 40 -0.63 9.27 -5.54
C THR A 40 -0.53 9.44 -7.05
N THR A 41 0.56 8.97 -7.68
CA THR A 41 0.77 9.05 -9.13
C THR A 41 0.50 7.71 -9.79
N LYS A 42 0.14 7.75 -11.08
CA LYS A 42 -0.05 6.54 -11.90
C LYS A 42 1.20 5.66 -11.90
N ASP A 43 2.39 6.24 -12.08
CA ASP A 43 3.63 5.47 -12.19
C ASP A 43 4.06 4.85 -10.86
N GLY A 44 3.87 5.57 -9.75
CA GLY A 44 4.22 5.06 -8.43
C GLY A 44 3.23 4.00 -7.92
N SER A 45 1.92 4.23 -8.06
CA SER A 45 0.92 3.18 -7.81
C SER A 45 1.08 2.02 -8.79
N GLY A 46 1.33 2.27 -10.08
CA GLY A 46 1.58 1.26 -11.10
C GLY A 46 2.74 0.33 -10.73
N THR A 47 3.89 0.91 -10.40
CA THR A 47 5.09 0.15 -9.96
C THR A 47 4.80 -0.69 -8.71
N ALA A 48 4.07 -0.12 -7.75
CA ALA A 48 3.71 -0.83 -6.53
C ALA A 48 2.76 -1.99 -6.82
N MET A 49 1.64 -1.74 -7.51
CA MET A 49 0.51 -2.67 -7.66
C MET A 49 0.77 -3.78 -8.68
N LYS A 50 1.51 -3.51 -9.76
CA LYS A 50 1.69 -4.47 -10.87
C LYS A 50 2.37 -5.78 -10.47
N THR A 51 3.11 -5.77 -9.36
CA THR A 51 3.92 -6.90 -8.91
C THR A 51 3.32 -7.69 -7.75
N TRP A 52 2.08 -7.37 -7.31
CA TRP A 52 1.38 -8.15 -6.27
C TRP A 52 0.36 -9.13 -6.89
N PRO A 53 0.17 -10.33 -6.29
CA PRO A 53 0.86 -10.91 -5.12
C PRO A 53 2.38 -11.09 -5.32
N SER A 54 3.13 -11.12 -4.23
CA SER A 54 4.60 -11.22 -4.29
C SER A 54 5.17 -12.19 -3.26
N TYR A 55 6.18 -12.96 -3.65
CA TYR A 55 7.03 -13.69 -2.72
C TYR A 55 7.91 -12.72 -1.93
N ARG A 56 7.82 -12.74 -0.60
CA ARG A 56 8.62 -11.89 0.29
C ARG A 56 9.77 -12.67 0.89
N VAL A 57 10.99 -12.36 0.49
CA VAL A 57 12.22 -13.06 0.90
C VAL A 57 12.38 -13.06 2.42
N SER A 58 12.13 -11.92 3.09
CA SER A 58 12.20 -11.84 4.57
C SER A 58 11.16 -12.67 5.32
N GLN A 59 10.15 -13.19 4.64
CA GLN A 59 9.03 -13.93 5.25
C GLN A 59 8.95 -15.38 4.75
N GLY A 60 9.72 -15.75 3.72
CA GLY A 60 9.65 -17.07 3.11
C GLY A 60 8.28 -17.43 2.54
N ALA A 61 7.45 -16.44 2.19
CA ALA A 61 6.04 -16.66 1.83
C ALA A 61 5.53 -15.66 0.79
N VAL A 62 4.54 -16.09 -0.01
CA VAL A 62 3.77 -15.20 -0.90
C VAL A 62 2.78 -14.39 -0.08
N TRP A 63 2.77 -13.07 -0.29
CA TRP A 63 1.83 -12.14 0.31
C TRP A 63 0.95 -11.51 -0.79
N THR A 64 -0.32 -11.28 -0.46
CA THR A 64 -1.25 -10.49 -1.27
C THR A 64 -1.19 -9.01 -0.88
N MET A 65 -1.80 -8.14 -1.70
CA MET A 65 -1.96 -6.73 -1.36
C MET A 65 -2.79 -6.56 -0.07
N GLN A 66 -3.85 -7.35 0.11
CA GLN A 66 -4.64 -7.40 1.35
C GLN A 66 -3.75 -7.52 2.60
N ARG A 67 -2.84 -8.50 2.63
CA ARG A 67 -1.91 -8.68 3.76
C ARG A 67 -0.92 -7.51 3.87
N ARG A 68 -0.45 -6.98 2.75
CA ARG A 68 0.47 -5.82 2.75
C ARG A 68 -0.17 -4.58 3.36
N LEU A 69 -1.42 -4.27 3.02
CA LEU A 69 -2.14 -3.11 3.54
C LEU A 69 -2.42 -3.24 5.04
N ILE A 70 -2.81 -4.42 5.50
CA ILE A 70 -2.95 -4.72 6.94
C ILE A 70 -1.62 -4.50 7.67
N ASP A 71 -0.51 -5.04 7.14
CA ASP A 71 0.83 -4.85 7.71
C ASP A 71 1.27 -3.37 7.72
N CYS A 72 0.91 -2.58 6.70
CA CYS A 72 1.15 -1.13 6.69
C CYS A 72 0.42 -0.43 7.85
N MET A 73 -0.86 -0.75 8.07
CA MET A 73 -1.65 -0.14 9.16
C MET A 73 -1.12 -0.54 10.54
N ARG A 74 -0.70 -1.80 10.70
CA ARG A 74 0.00 -2.28 11.90
C ARG A 74 1.29 -1.49 12.16
N GLN A 75 2.10 -1.25 11.12
CA GLN A 75 3.31 -0.41 11.22
C GLN A 75 3.02 1.05 11.53
N ALA A 76 1.85 1.58 11.14
CA ALA A 76 1.41 2.92 11.51
C ALA A 76 0.84 3.01 12.95
N ARG A 77 0.85 1.90 13.70
CA ARG A 77 0.27 1.78 15.05
C ARG A 77 -1.24 2.05 15.07
N TRP A 78 -1.92 1.73 13.97
CA TRP A 78 -3.38 1.67 13.95
C TRP A 78 -3.82 0.27 14.42
N PRO A 79 -5.06 0.12 14.91
CA PRO A 79 -5.64 -1.20 15.13
C PRO A 79 -5.57 -2.04 13.85
N GLU A 80 -5.11 -3.28 13.96
CA GLU A 80 -4.96 -4.17 12.81
C GLU A 80 -6.34 -4.54 12.25
N PRO A 81 -6.65 -4.22 10.98
CA PRO A 81 -7.95 -4.53 10.42
C PRO A 81 -8.14 -6.03 10.21
N ASN A 82 -9.38 -6.49 10.37
CA ASN A 82 -9.75 -7.86 10.00
C ASN A 82 -9.47 -8.13 8.52
N TYR A 83 -9.20 -9.40 8.22
CA TYR A 83 -9.10 -9.86 6.83
C TYR A 83 -10.43 -9.56 6.09
N LEU A 84 -10.32 -9.06 4.85
CA LEU A 84 -11.45 -8.56 4.03
C LEU A 84 -12.24 -7.39 4.65
N ALA A 85 -11.67 -6.63 5.58
CA ALA A 85 -12.29 -5.40 6.03
C ALA A 85 -12.52 -4.40 4.88
N ASP A 86 -13.68 -3.74 4.86
CA ASP A 86 -14.06 -2.77 3.83
C ASP A 86 -13.04 -1.63 3.67
N SER A 87 -12.36 -1.25 4.76
CA SER A 87 -11.30 -0.24 4.74
C SER A 87 -10.10 -0.66 3.87
N ILE A 88 -9.72 -1.94 3.93
CA ILE A 88 -8.65 -2.49 3.11
C ILE A 88 -9.10 -2.63 1.66
N ILE A 89 -10.32 -3.13 1.43
CA ILE A 89 -10.90 -3.25 0.08
C ILE A 89 -10.98 -1.86 -0.58
N ALA A 90 -11.41 -0.84 0.17
CA ALA A 90 -11.49 0.53 -0.31
C ALA A 90 -10.11 1.08 -0.67
N LEU A 91 -9.10 0.91 0.20
CA LEU A 91 -7.71 1.30 -0.06
C LEU A 91 -7.14 0.61 -1.31
N GLU A 92 -7.32 -0.70 -1.42
CA GLU A 92 -6.86 -1.47 -2.58
C GLU A 92 -7.54 -0.99 -3.87
N THR A 93 -8.86 -0.73 -3.82
CA THR A 93 -9.60 -0.18 -4.97
C THR A 93 -9.05 1.17 -5.40
N TYR A 94 -8.72 2.05 -4.45
CA TYR A 94 -8.12 3.35 -4.75
C TYR A 94 -6.76 3.21 -5.42
N LEU A 95 -5.86 2.40 -4.86
CA LEU A 95 -4.52 2.19 -5.42
C LEU A 95 -4.57 1.54 -6.81
N GLN A 96 -5.44 0.54 -7.02
CA GLN A 96 -5.62 -0.07 -8.34
C GLN A 96 -6.20 0.92 -9.35
N LYS A 97 -7.17 1.76 -8.94
CA LYS A 97 -7.70 2.82 -9.78
C LYS A 97 -6.58 3.80 -10.19
N THR A 98 -5.72 4.20 -9.26
CA THR A 98 -4.58 5.08 -9.56
C THR A 98 -3.58 4.41 -10.50
N ALA A 99 -3.36 3.09 -10.37
CA ALA A 99 -2.50 2.28 -11.24
C ALA A 99 -3.10 1.94 -12.63
N THR A 100 -4.24 2.52 -13.01
CA THR A 100 -4.94 2.13 -14.25
C THR A 100 -4.06 2.29 -15.49
N GLY A 101 -3.99 1.23 -16.30
CA GLY A 101 -3.20 1.18 -17.52
C GLY A 101 -1.77 0.67 -17.33
N THR A 102 -1.39 0.24 -16.13
CA THR A 102 -0.15 -0.51 -15.89
C THR A 102 -0.36 -1.99 -16.20
N VAL A 103 0.58 -2.60 -16.92
CA VAL A 103 0.57 -4.05 -17.22
C VAL A 103 0.95 -4.84 -15.97
N MET A 104 0.21 -5.90 -15.66
CA MET A 104 0.50 -6.78 -14.54
C MET A 104 1.74 -7.65 -14.79
N GLU A 105 2.60 -7.75 -13.78
CA GLU A 105 3.87 -8.50 -13.77
C GLU A 105 3.97 -9.34 -12.48
N THR A 106 2.89 -10.06 -12.17
CA THR A 106 2.76 -10.90 -10.97
C THR A 106 3.02 -12.38 -11.29
N PRO A 107 3.60 -13.19 -10.37
CA PRO A 107 4.04 -12.83 -9.02
C PRO A 107 5.35 -12.06 -8.99
N GLY A 108 5.41 -11.01 -8.17
CA GLY A 108 6.65 -10.30 -7.89
C GLY A 108 7.55 -11.03 -6.89
N ILE A 109 8.80 -10.61 -6.81
CA ILE A 109 9.73 -10.97 -5.72
C ILE A 109 10.11 -9.67 -5.00
N LYS A 110 9.96 -9.66 -3.67
CA LYS A 110 10.22 -8.49 -2.82
C LYS A 110 11.03 -8.87 -1.59
N ARG A 111 11.76 -7.90 -1.03
CA ARG A 111 12.46 -8.07 0.26
C ARG A 111 11.47 -8.26 1.42
#